data_AF-A0A8S3FTL1-F1
#
_entry.id   AF-A0A8S3FTL1-F1
#
_cell.length_a   1.000
_cell.length_b   1.000
_cell.length_c   1.000
_cell.angle_alpha   90.00
_cell.angle_beta   90.00
_cell.angle_gamma   90.00
#
_symmetry.space_group_name_H-M   'P 1'
#
loop_
_entity.id
_entity.type
_entity.pdbx_description
1 polymer ?
#
loop_
_entity_poly.entity_id
_entity_poly.type
_entity_poly.pdbx_seq_one_letter_code
_entity_poly.pdbx_strand_id
1 'polypeptide(L)'
;CPTKNTRDRAVIYANRAACLMKMEKYEAAVQSCTASIKYDPTYVKPILRRAESYKAIDKLEEALQDYQKILELEPNNVHARREVYILPDQIKERNEKMKEEMLGKLKELGNMVLKPFGLSTNNFKLQQDPSTGSYSVNFQK
;
A
#
# COMPACT_ATOMS: atom_id res chain seq x y z
N CYS A 1 30.39 -14.53 -20.53
CA CYS A 1 29.90 -15.37 -19.41
C CYS A 1 28.57 -16.01 -19.78
N PRO A 2 28.37 -17.32 -19.62
CA PRO A 2 27.15 -17.96 -20.10
C PRO A 2 25.96 -17.50 -19.25
N THR A 3 25.03 -16.82 -19.91
CA THR A 3 23.67 -16.45 -19.46
C THR A 3 22.76 -17.67 -19.25
N LYS A 4 23.33 -18.88 -19.17
CA LYS A 4 22.63 -20.17 -19.31
C LYS A 4 21.83 -20.63 -18.10
N ASN A 5 21.84 -19.90 -16.99
CA ASN A 5 21.17 -20.38 -15.77
C ASN A 5 20.33 -19.31 -15.06
N THR A 6 19.39 -18.75 -15.81
CA THR A 6 18.40 -17.78 -15.32
C THR A 6 17.54 -18.38 -14.19
N ARG A 7 17.16 -19.66 -14.32
CA ARG A 7 16.35 -20.36 -13.31
C ARG A 7 17.09 -20.53 -11.98
N ASP A 8 18.35 -20.96 -11.98
CA ASP A 8 19.09 -21.11 -10.72
C ASP A 8 19.31 -19.76 -10.02
N ARG A 9 19.51 -18.67 -10.79
CA ARG A 9 19.55 -17.32 -10.22
C ARG A 9 18.23 -16.99 -9.53
N ALA A 10 17.11 -17.25 -10.19
CA ALA A 10 15.78 -17.03 -9.60
C ALA A 10 15.65 -17.78 -8.27
N VAL A 11 16.05 -19.05 -8.21
CA VAL A 11 16.03 -19.88 -7.00
C VAL A 11 16.92 -19.31 -5.89
N ILE A 12 18.15 -18.89 -6.20
CA ILE A 12 19.07 -18.30 -5.22
C ILE A 12 18.47 -17.03 -4.61
N TYR A 13 17.94 -16.12 -5.45
CA TYR A 13 17.30 -14.90 -4.97
C TYR A 13 16.04 -15.18 -4.15
N ALA A 14 15.25 -16.18 -4.53
CA ALA A 14 14.07 -16.58 -3.76
C ALA A 14 14.46 -17.13 -2.38
N ASN A 15 15.50 -17.97 -2.30
CA ASN A 15 15.99 -18.50 -1.03
C ASN A 15 16.56 -17.40 -0.14
N ARG A 16 17.32 -16.46 -0.70
CA ARG A 16 17.79 -15.26 0.02
C ARG A 16 16.61 -14.45 0.57
N ALA A 17 15.55 -14.26 -0.21
CA ALA A 17 14.36 -13.56 0.26
C ALA A 17 13.69 -14.26 1.45
N ALA A 18 13.58 -15.59 1.45
CA ALA A 18 13.07 -16.34 2.60
C ALA A 18 13.91 -16.13 3.86
N CYS A 19 15.23 -16.16 3.74
CA CYS A 19 16.11 -15.88 4.89
C CYS A 19 15.88 -14.45 5.42
N LEU A 20 15.75 -13.46 4.53
CA LEU A 20 15.50 -12.08 4.92
C LEU A 20 14.14 -11.89 5.60
N MET A 21 13.09 -12.57 5.13
CA MET A 21 11.77 -12.57 5.80
C MET A 21 11.84 -13.16 7.20
N LYS A 22 12.62 -14.25 7.40
CA LYS A 22 12.84 -14.83 8.73
C LYS A 22 13.64 -13.92 9.67
N MET A 23 14.41 -12.99 9.11
CA MET A 23 15.09 -11.93 9.85
C MET A 23 14.27 -10.64 9.95
N GLU A 24 13.00 -10.66 9.52
CA GLU A 24 12.09 -9.50 9.51
C GLU A 24 12.63 -8.29 8.70
N LYS A 25 13.54 -8.55 7.75
CA LYS A 25 14.10 -7.55 6.83
C LYS A 25 13.26 -7.48 5.55
N TYR A 26 12.03 -7.01 5.67
CA TYR A 26 11.02 -7.10 4.61
C TYR A 26 11.36 -6.29 3.35
N GLU A 27 11.93 -5.09 3.47
CA GLU A 27 12.33 -4.29 2.29
C GLU A 27 13.44 -4.98 1.49
N ALA A 28 14.41 -5.58 2.19
CA ALA A 28 15.48 -6.35 1.55
C ALA A 28 14.93 -7.65 0.93
N ALA A 29 13.93 -8.27 1.56
CA ALA A 29 13.22 -9.42 1.02
C ALA A 29 12.50 -9.06 -0.28
N VAL A 30 11.80 -7.92 -0.33
CA VAL A 30 11.15 -7.39 -1.55
C VAL A 30 12.15 -7.22 -2.69
N GLN A 31 13.32 -6.64 -2.41
CA GLN A 31 14.37 -6.47 -3.43
C GLN A 31 14.86 -7.82 -3.96
N SER A 32 15.06 -8.80 -3.07
CA SER A 32 15.50 -10.15 -3.43
C SER A 32 14.43 -10.89 -4.24
N CYS A 33 13.16 -10.80 -3.84
CA CYS A 33 12.04 -11.36 -4.62
C CYS A 33 11.93 -10.69 -6.00
N THR A 34 12.06 -9.37 -6.08
CA THR A 34 12.01 -8.64 -7.36
C THR A 34 13.14 -9.07 -8.30
N ALA A 35 14.35 -9.28 -7.78
CA ALA A 35 15.43 -9.87 -8.55
C ALA A 35 15.10 -11.29 -9.02
N SER A 36 14.51 -12.13 -8.16
CA SER A 36 14.08 -13.49 -8.52
C SER A 36 13.05 -13.50 -9.66
N ILE A 37 12.00 -12.68 -9.53
CA ILE A 37 10.91 -12.53 -10.52
C ILE A 37 11.44 -11.99 -11.86
N LYS A 38 12.46 -11.12 -11.84
CA LYS A 38 13.12 -10.64 -13.06
C LYS A 38 13.77 -11.79 -13.86
N TYR A 39 14.30 -12.80 -13.18
CA TYR A 39 14.91 -13.97 -13.82
C TYR A 39 13.88 -15.03 -14.22
N ASP A 40 12.84 -15.21 -13.41
CA ASP A 40 11.74 -16.15 -13.68
C ASP A 40 10.39 -15.54 -13.24
N PRO A 41 9.65 -14.90 -14.17
CA PRO A 41 8.38 -14.26 -13.86
C PRO A 41 7.23 -15.22 -13.54
N THR A 42 7.36 -16.52 -13.86
CA THR A 42 6.34 -17.52 -13.54
C THR A 42 6.63 -18.25 -12.24
N TYR A 43 7.75 -17.94 -11.58
CA TYR A 43 8.09 -18.53 -10.30
C TYR A 43 7.22 -17.94 -9.18
N VAL A 44 6.18 -18.67 -8.79
CA VAL A 44 5.16 -18.19 -7.84
C VAL A 44 5.71 -17.92 -6.43
N LYS A 45 6.67 -18.74 -5.95
CA LYS A 45 7.21 -18.62 -4.57
C LYS A 45 7.76 -17.22 -4.22
N PRO A 46 8.64 -16.59 -5.03
CA PRO A 46 9.09 -15.23 -4.77
C PRO A 46 7.98 -14.18 -4.91
N ILE A 47 6.97 -14.38 -5.76
CA ILE A 47 5.82 -13.46 -5.87
C ILE A 47 5.02 -13.48 -4.56
N LEU A 48 4.72 -14.68 -4.04
CA LEU A 48 4.04 -14.85 -2.76
C LEU A 48 4.81 -14.20 -1.60
N ARG A 49 6.11 -14.47 -1.51
CA ARG A 49 6.99 -13.89 -0.49
C ARG A 49 7.07 -12.36 -0.59
N ARG A 50 7.01 -11.82 -1.81
CA ARG A 50 7.00 -10.37 -2.03
C ARG A 50 5.68 -9.76 -1.55
N ALA A 51 4.54 -10.39 -1.86
CA ALA A 51 3.24 -9.98 -1.37
C ALA A 51 3.18 -9.97 0.17
N GLU A 52 3.65 -11.04 0.81
CA GLU A 52 3.75 -11.14 2.28
C GLU A 52 4.68 -10.07 2.86
N SER A 53 5.83 -9.82 2.22
CA SER A 53 6.76 -8.77 2.66
C SER A 53 6.16 -7.37 2.49
N TYR A 54 5.40 -7.13 1.42
CA TYR A 54 4.67 -5.87 1.22
C TYR A 54 3.60 -5.65 2.27
N LYS A 55 2.83 -6.69 2.64
CA LYS A 55 1.90 -6.61 3.77
C LYS A 55 2.59 -6.23 5.07
N ALA A 56 3.77 -6.80 5.34
CA ALA A 56 4.51 -6.53 6.56
C ALA A 56 5.02 -5.07 6.67
N ILE A 57 5.16 -4.36 5.55
CA ILE A 57 5.59 -2.95 5.49
C ILE A 57 4.45 -1.99 5.09
N ASP A 58 3.19 -2.42 5.28
CA ASP A 58 1.97 -1.63 5.00
C ASP A 58 1.85 -1.11 3.55
N LYS A 59 2.40 -1.88 2.60
CA LYS A 59 2.27 -1.67 1.15
C LYS A 59 1.18 -2.56 0.57
N LEU A 60 -0.04 -2.33 1.02
CA LEU A 60 -1.17 -3.23 0.77
C LEU A 60 -1.58 -3.28 -0.70
N GLU A 61 -1.46 -2.17 -1.42
CA GLU A 61 -1.76 -2.07 -2.85
C GLU A 61 -0.79 -2.93 -3.68
N GLU A 62 0.52 -2.83 -3.42
CA GLU A 62 1.52 -3.66 -4.09
C GLU A 62 1.36 -5.15 -3.72
N ALA A 63 0.99 -5.45 -2.48
CA ALA A 63 0.68 -6.82 -2.06
C ALA A 63 -0.51 -7.40 -2.84
N LEU A 64 -1.59 -6.62 -2.99
CA LEU A 64 -2.79 -7.03 -3.74
C LEU A 64 -2.46 -7.35 -5.20
N GLN A 65 -1.64 -6.51 -5.85
CA GLN A 65 -1.19 -6.75 -7.22
C GLN A 65 -0.41 -8.07 -7.34
N ASP A 66 0.47 -8.38 -6.38
CA ASP A 66 1.21 -9.65 -6.39
C ASP A 66 0.27 -10.85 -6.16
N TYR A 67 -0.73 -10.76 -5.30
CA TYR A 67 -1.71 -11.85 -5.13
C TYR A 67 -2.60 -12.06 -6.36
N GLN A 68 -3.02 -10.98 -7.02
CA GLN A 68 -3.72 -11.08 -8.31
C GLN A 68 -2.83 -11.77 -9.34
N LYS A 69 -1.55 -11.43 -9.39
CA LYS A 69 -0.59 -12.09 -10.28
C LYS A 69 -0.43 -13.58 -9.99
N ILE A 70 -0.47 -13.97 -8.71
CA ILE A 70 -0.46 -15.39 -8.33
C ILE A 70 -1.72 -16.10 -8.85
N LEU A 71 -2.90 -15.48 -8.77
CA LEU A 71 -4.13 -16.08 -9.31
C LEU A 71 -4.15 -16.18 -10.84
N GLU A 72 -3.45 -15.29 -11.55
CA GLU A 72 -3.24 -15.44 -13.00
C GLU A 72 -2.40 -16.68 -13.34
N LEU A 73 -1.40 -17.02 -12.51
CA LEU A 73 -0.50 -18.16 -12.71
C LEU A 73 -1.07 -19.47 -12.13
N GLU A 74 -1.73 -19.38 -10.98
CA GLU A 74 -2.31 -20.48 -10.21
C GLU A 74 -3.74 -20.10 -9.77
N PRO A 75 -4.75 -20.28 -10.64
CA PRO A 75 -6.14 -19.89 -10.35
C PRO A 75 -6.75 -20.56 -9.11
N ASN A 76 -6.22 -21.73 -8.74
CA ASN A 76 -6.67 -22.52 -7.59
C ASN A 76 -5.89 -22.21 -6.29
N ASN A 77 -5.04 -21.18 -6.27
CA ASN A 77 -4.28 -20.80 -5.09
C ASN A 77 -5.21 -20.21 -4.02
N VAL A 78 -5.58 -21.03 -3.04
CA VAL A 78 -6.52 -20.67 -1.96
C VAL A 78 -6.04 -19.48 -1.14
N HIS A 79 -4.72 -19.41 -0.88
CA HIS A 79 -4.14 -18.33 -0.11
C HIS A 79 -4.27 -16.99 -0.83
N ALA A 80 -3.85 -16.92 -2.10
CA ALA A 80 -3.97 -15.71 -2.90
C ALA A 80 -5.44 -15.28 -3.08
N ARG A 81 -6.37 -16.23 -3.25
CA ARG A 81 -7.80 -15.93 -3.38
C ARG A 81 -8.37 -15.29 -2.12
N ARG A 82 -7.96 -15.78 -0.95
CA ARG A 82 -8.35 -15.18 0.34
C ARG A 82 -7.82 -13.76 0.47
N GLU A 83 -6.56 -13.55 0.13
CA GLU A 83 -5.91 -12.23 0.26
C GLU A 83 -6.51 -11.19 -0.70
N VAL A 84 -6.81 -11.57 -1.94
CA VAL A 84 -7.49 -10.70 -2.92
C VAL A 84 -8.89 -10.28 -2.46
N TYR A 85 -9.57 -11.12 -1.67
CA TYR A 85 -10.87 -10.79 -1.10
C TYR A 85 -10.76 -9.83 0.10
N ILE A 86 -9.75 -9.97 0.95
CA ILE A 86 -9.63 -9.20 2.21
C ILE A 86 -8.93 -7.86 2.03
N LEU A 87 -7.87 -7.81 1.22
CA LEU A 87 -7.02 -6.62 1.08
C LEU A 87 -7.75 -5.35 0.62
N PRO A 88 -8.74 -5.39 -0.29
CA PRO A 88 -9.45 -4.17 -0.70
C PRO A 88 -10.11 -3.42 0.45
N ASP A 89 -10.74 -4.14 1.39
CA ASP A 89 -11.37 -3.54 2.55
C ASP A 89 -10.33 -2.95 3.50
N GLN A 90 -9.21 -3.65 3.70
CA GLN A 90 -8.09 -3.16 4.52
C GLN A 90 -7.44 -1.90 3.92
N ILE A 91 -7.25 -1.88 2.60
CA ILE A 91 -6.74 -0.71 1.87
C ILE A 91 -7.68 0.48 2.06
N LYS A 92 -8.99 0.26 1.93
CA LYS A 92 -10.00 1.31 2.12
C LYS A 92 -9.97 1.86 3.54
N GLU A 93 -10.01 1.00 4.55
CA GLU A 93 -9.95 1.40 5.97
C GLU A 93 -8.68 2.19 6.29
N ARG A 94 -7.52 1.70 5.83
CA ARG A 94 -6.23 2.38 5.99
C ARG A 94 -6.23 3.78 5.34
N ASN A 95 -6.78 3.89 4.13
CA ASN A 95 -6.86 5.17 3.41
C ASN A 95 -7.83 6.16 4.07
N GLU A 96 -8.97 5.68 4.59
CA GLU A 96 -9.91 6.51 5.36
C GLU A 96 -9.26 7.02 6.65
N LYS A 97 -8.58 6.15 7.40
CA LYS A 97 -7.85 6.54 8.62
C LYS A 97 -6.76 7.58 8.34
N MET A 98 -5.93 7.35 7.32
CA MET A 98 -4.90 8.33 6.94
C MET A 98 -5.52 9.67 6.51
N LYS A 99 -6.65 9.66 5.80
CA LYS A 99 -7.38 10.87 5.41
C LYS A 99 -7.86 11.65 6.64
N GLU A 100 -8.44 10.97 7.63
CA GLU A 100 -8.87 11.60 8.87
C GLU A 100 -7.71 12.21 9.66
N GLU A 101 -6.61 11.48 9.80
CA GLU A 101 -5.39 11.97 10.46
C GLU A 101 -4.80 13.20 9.73
N MET A 102 -4.75 13.17 8.40
CA MET A 102 -4.29 14.31 7.60
C MET A 102 -5.21 15.53 7.77
N LEU A 103 -6.54 15.33 7.72
CA LEU A 103 -7.52 16.40 7.96
C LEU A 103 -7.38 16.98 9.36
N GLY A 104 -7.13 16.16 10.38
CA GLY A 104 -6.85 16.59 11.75
C GLY A 104 -5.62 17.51 11.81
N LYS A 105 -4.49 17.05 11.25
CA LYS A 105 -3.24 17.83 11.20
C LYS A 105 -3.40 19.15 10.45
N LEU A 106 -4.16 19.15 9.34
CA LEU A 106 -4.45 20.37 8.58
C LEU A 106 -5.32 21.35 9.39
N LYS A 107 -6.30 20.86 10.14
CA LYS A 107 -7.10 21.69 11.04
C LYS A 107 -6.25 22.29 12.16
N GLU A 108 -5.38 21.49 12.77
CA GLU A 108 -4.45 21.97 13.81
C GLU A 108 -3.52 23.07 13.27
N LEU A 109 -2.93 22.85 12.09
CA LEU A 109 -2.10 23.83 11.42
C LEU A 109 -2.88 25.13 11.11
N GLY A 110 -4.10 25.01 10.58
CA GLY A 110 -4.97 26.15 10.33
C GLY A 110 -5.29 26.93 11.61
N ASN A 111 -5.61 26.23 12.71
CA ASN A 111 -5.86 26.86 14.00
C ASN A 111 -4.61 27.55 14.57
N MET A 112 -3.41 27.01 14.36
CA MET A 112 -2.16 27.66 14.77
C MET A 112 -1.99 29.04 14.11
N VAL A 113 -2.32 29.15 12.82
CA VAL A 113 -2.26 30.40 12.06
C VAL A 113 -3.38 31.37 12.47
N LEU A 114 -4.57 30.85 12.79
CA LEU A 114 -5.75 31.66 13.08
C LEU A 114 -5.81 32.15 14.55
N LYS A 115 -5.16 31.44 15.48
CA LYS A 115 -5.20 31.74 16.91
C LYS A 115 -4.79 33.17 17.29
N PRO A 116 -3.73 33.79 16.70
CA PRO A 116 -3.37 35.18 16.98
C PRO A 116 -4.46 36.20 16.61
N PHE A 117 -5.38 35.82 15.73
CA PHE A 117 -6.51 36.66 15.30
C PHE A 117 -7.79 36.41 16.11
N GLY A 118 -7.73 35.55 17.13
CA GLY A 118 -8.91 35.10 17.87
C GLY A 118 -9.87 34.26 17.02
N LEU A 119 -9.33 33.59 15.99
CA LEU A 119 -10.08 32.78 15.04
C LEU A 119 -9.70 31.29 15.15
N SER A 120 -10.55 30.45 14.57
CA SER A 120 -10.44 29.00 14.48
C SER A 120 -10.95 28.53 13.13
N THR A 121 -10.47 27.37 12.67
CA THR A 121 -11.04 26.66 11.51
C THR A 121 -12.53 26.37 11.66
N ASN A 122 -13.05 26.32 12.89
CA ASN A 122 -14.48 26.13 13.16
C ASN A 122 -15.33 27.36 12.85
N ASN A 123 -14.71 28.55 12.75
CA ASN A 123 -15.41 29.76 12.36
C ASN A 123 -15.78 29.80 10.88
N PHE A 124 -15.23 28.90 10.06
CA PHE A 124 -15.46 28.85 8.61
C PHE A 124 -16.26 27.60 8.24
N LYS A 125 -17.51 27.77 7.82
CA LYS A 125 -18.39 26.67 7.37
C LYS A 125 -18.47 26.66 5.85
N LEU A 126 -18.15 25.50 5.26
CA LEU A 126 -18.31 25.26 3.84
C LEU A 126 -19.75 24.81 3.56
N GLN A 127 -20.41 25.48 2.61
CA GLN A 127 -21.73 25.09 2.11
C GLN A 127 -21.60 24.81 0.61
N GLN A 128 -21.95 23.59 0.19
CA GLN A 128 -21.98 23.22 -1.22
C GLN A 128 -23.38 23.50 -1.79
N ASP A 129 -23.43 24.22 -2.91
CA ASP A 129 -24.66 24.39 -3.68
C ASP A 129 -24.98 23.09 -4.43
N PRO A 130 -26.11 22.42 -4.14
CA PRO A 130 -26.46 21.15 -4.77
C PRO A 130 -26.81 21.28 -6.26
N SER A 131 -27.10 22.48 -6.76
CA SER A 131 -27.48 22.72 -8.15
C SER A 131 -26.29 23.02 -9.07
N THR A 132 -25.28 23.73 -8.55
CA THR A 132 -24.10 24.16 -9.32
C THR A 132 -22.83 23.38 -8.95
N GLY A 133 -22.83 22.68 -7.81
CA GLY A 133 -21.65 22.03 -7.24
C GLY A 133 -20.62 23.02 -6.66
N SER A 134 -20.90 24.33 -6.69
CA SER A 134 -20.03 25.37 -6.18
C SER A 134 -19.97 25.37 -4.65
N TYR A 135 -18.84 25.83 -4.08
CA TYR A 135 -18.65 25.93 -2.64
C TYR A 135 -18.66 27.39 -2.20
N SER A 136 -19.47 27.73 -1.21
CA SER A 136 -19.42 29.01 -0.50
C SER A 136 -18.84 28.82 0.91
N VAL A 137 -18.06 29.80 1.37
CA VAL A 137 -17.49 29.82 2.72
C VAL A 137 -18.25 30.85 3.54
N ASN A 138 -18.95 30.39 4.58
CA ASN A 138 -19.63 31.27 5.52
C ASN A 138 -18.81 31.41 6.79
N PHE A 139 -18.56 32.65 7.20
CA PHE A 139 -17.88 32.94 8.45
C PHE A 139 -18.90 33.14 9.59
N GLN A 140 -18.71 32.42 10.70
CA GLN A 140 -19.50 32.55 11.91
C GLN A 140 -18.55 32.69 13.10
N LYS A 141 -18.62 33.84 13.78
CA LYS A 141 -17.79 34.16 14.93
C LYS A 141 -18.43 33.66 16.22
#